data_AF-A0A9E1NAV3-F1
#
_entry.id   AF-A0A9E1NAV3-F1
#
_cell.length_a   1.000
_cell.length_b   1.000
_cell.length_c   1.000
_cell.angle_alpha   90.00
_cell.angle_beta   90.00
_cell.angle_gamma   90.00
#
_symmetry.space_group_name_H-M   'P 1'
#
loop_
_entity.id
_entity.type
_entity.pdbx_description
1 polymer ?
#
loop_
_entity_poly.entity_id
_entity_poly.type
_entity_poly.pdbx_seq_one_letter_code
_entity_poly.pdbx_strand_id
1 'polypeptide(L)'
;LVFTNFVDFDMLYGHRRDVEGYAAALENFDTRLLEFEARLRPGDLALITADHGCDPTHPGTDHTREHVPVLFFGPGIVGRELGRRDSFADMGQTIARHLGLEPLAHGTDCLS
;
A
#
# COMPACT_ATOMS: atom_id res chain seq x y z
N LEU A 1 15.47 0.37 -3.70
CA LEU A 1 14.12 0.13 -3.14
C LEU A 1 14.18 0.40 -1.64
N VAL A 2 13.33 1.29 -1.14
CA VAL A 2 13.01 1.38 0.29
C VAL A 2 11.67 0.70 0.47
N PHE A 3 11.61 -0.32 1.33
CA PHE A 3 10.38 -1.06 1.61
C PHE A 3 10.13 -1.02 3.12
N THR A 4 9.05 -0.37 3.51
CA THR A 4 8.70 -0.10 4.90
C THR A 4 7.32 -0.69 5.22
N ASN A 5 7.17 -1.24 6.42
CA ASN A 5 5.91 -1.72 6.96
C ASN A 5 5.49 -0.86 8.16
N PHE A 6 4.24 -0.38 8.16
CA PHE A 6 3.63 0.38 9.26
C PHE A 6 2.75 -0.55 10.09
N VAL A 7 3.39 -1.29 10.99
CA VAL A 7 2.81 -2.46 11.66
C VAL A 7 1.74 -2.14 12.73
N ASP A 8 1.68 -0.90 13.21
CA ASP A 8 0.80 -0.53 14.32
C ASP A 8 -0.69 -0.72 13.99
N PHE A 9 -1.08 -0.51 12.72
CA PHE A 9 -2.44 -0.77 12.23
C PHE A 9 -2.93 -2.17 12.57
N ASP A 10 -2.05 -3.15 12.47
CA ASP A 10 -2.36 -4.54 12.74
C ASP A 10 -2.21 -4.88 14.24
N MET A 11 -1.02 -4.65 14.80
CA MET A 11 -0.67 -5.14 16.15
C MET A 11 -1.31 -4.33 17.29
N LEU A 12 -1.50 -3.03 17.12
CA LEU A 12 -2.03 -2.16 18.17
C LEU A 12 -3.54 -1.93 18.04
N TYR A 13 -4.09 -1.95 16.82
CA TYR A 13 -5.48 -1.55 16.60
C TYR A 13 -6.35 -2.67 16.01
N GLY A 14 -5.94 -3.30 14.91
CA GLY A 14 -6.71 -4.35 14.21
C GLY A 14 -6.98 -5.56 15.09
N HIS A 15 -5.93 -6.26 15.55
CA HIS A 15 -6.06 -7.43 16.43
C HIS A 15 -6.75 -7.13 17.76
N ARG A 16 -6.73 -5.87 18.21
CA ARG A 16 -7.35 -5.42 19.46
C ARG A 16 -8.78 -4.91 19.30
N ARG A 17 -9.28 -4.86 18.06
CA ARG A 17 -10.63 -4.37 17.72
C ARG A 17 -10.88 -2.94 18.24
N ASP A 18 -9.84 -2.12 18.16
CA ASP A 18 -9.86 -0.72 18.59
C ASP A 18 -10.14 0.18 17.39
N VAL A 19 -11.43 0.47 17.15
CA VAL A 19 -11.89 1.28 16.02
C VAL A 19 -11.38 2.72 16.12
N GLU A 20 -11.44 3.31 17.31
CA GLU A 20 -11.03 4.70 17.52
C GLU A 20 -9.51 4.86 17.34
N GLY A 21 -8.72 3.94 17.89
CA GLY A 21 -7.28 3.90 17.71
C GLY A 21 -6.86 3.67 16.25
N TYR A 22 -7.54 2.76 15.55
CA TYR A 22 -7.27 2.51 14.12
C TYR A 22 -7.53 3.79 13.29
N ALA A 23 -8.68 4.43 13.50
CA ALA A 23 -9.04 5.67 12.79
C ALA A 23 -8.02 6.80 13.06
N ALA A 24 -7.66 7.02 14.33
CA ALA A 24 -6.67 8.02 14.71
C ALA A 24 -5.29 7.75 14.11
N ALA A 25 -4.88 6.48 14.03
CA ALA A 25 -3.63 6.09 13.39
C ALA A 25 -3.63 6.35 11.87
N LEU A 26 -4.77 6.12 11.20
CA LEU A 26 -4.92 6.40 9.76
C LEU A 26 -4.83 7.90 9.49
N GLU A 27 -5.52 8.73 10.29
CA GLU A 27 -5.44 10.19 10.21
C GLU A 27 -4.00 10.67 10.45
N ASN A 28 -3.31 10.13 11.46
CA ASN A 28 -1.93 10.47 11.73
C ASN A 28 -1.01 10.12 10.55
N PHE A 29 -1.15 8.93 9.98
CA PHE A 29 -0.39 8.51 8.81
C PHE A 29 -0.64 9.42 7.60
N ASP A 30 -1.89 9.79 7.32
CA ASP A 30 -2.26 10.68 6.22
C ASP A 30 -1.55 12.04 6.33
N THR A 31 -1.47 12.63 7.53
CA THR A 31 -0.72 13.89 7.71
C THR A 31 0.76 13.77 7.34
N ARG A 32 1.38 12.61 7.58
CA ARG A 32 2.79 12.34 7.27
C ARG A 32 3.00 12.02 5.78
N LEU A 33 1.96 11.58 5.09
CA LEU A 33 2.02 11.27 3.65
C LEU A 33 2.33 12.51 2.82
N LEU A 34 1.77 13.66 3.19
CA LEU A 34 2.08 14.95 2.53
C LEU A 34 3.56 15.32 2.67
N GLU A 35 4.16 15.12 3.84
CA GLU A 35 5.59 15.35 4.06
C GLU A 35 6.46 14.41 3.23
N PHE A 36 6.02 13.15 3.06
CA PHE A 36 6.69 12.16 2.25
C PHE A 36 6.63 12.51 0.76
N GLU A 37 5.44 12.82 0.25
CA GLU A 37 5.24 13.18 -1.16
C GLU A 37 6.09 14.39 -1.56
N ALA A 38 6.15 15.42 -0.70
CA ALA A 38 6.97 16.61 -0.93
C ALA A 38 8.49 16.34 -1.04
N ARG A 39 8.96 15.16 -0.61
CA ARG A 39 10.38 14.76 -0.68
C ARG A 39 10.72 13.90 -1.89
N LEU A 40 9.71 13.44 -2.64
CA LEU A 40 9.93 12.65 -3.85
C LEU A 40 10.61 13.51 -4.94
N ARG A 41 11.54 12.89 -5.66
CA ARG A 41 12.32 13.54 -6.72
C ARG A 41 11.89 13.05 -8.09
N PRO A 42 12.20 13.79 -9.17
CA PRO A 42 11.98 13.30 -10.52
C PRO A 42 12.59 11.90 -10.71
N GLY A 43 11.77 10.95 -11.15
CA GLY A 43 12.16 9.55 -11.32
C GLY A 43 11.82 8.63 -10.14
N ASP A 44 11.42 9.15 -8.98
CA ASP A 44 10.95 8.33 -7.87
C ASP A 44 9.52 7.81 -8.14
N LEU A 45 9.28 6.55 -7.78
CA LEU A 45 7.96 5.90 -7.76
C LEU A 45 7.64 5.47 -6.33
N ALA A 46 6.54 5.97 -5.78
CA ALA A 46 5.98 5.51 -4.53
C ALA A 46 4.81 4.55 -4.76
N LEU A 47 4.66 3.58 -3.86
CA LEU A 47 3.54 2.65 -3.78
C LEU A 47 3.03 2.61 -2.34
N ILE A 48 1.73 2.82 -2.14
CA ILE A 48 1.02 2.49 -0.89
C ILE A 48 0.09 1.31 -1.15
N THR A 49 0.18 0.31 -0.28
CA THR A 49 -0.65 -0.90 -0.30
C THR A 49 -0.74 -1.51 1.10
N ALA A 50 -1.54 -2.57 1.23
CA ALA A 50 -1.58 -3.44 2.39
C ALA A 50 -1.34 -4.89 1.94
N ASP A 51 -1.15 -5.80 2.90
CA ASP A 51 -0.95 -7.23 2.67
C ASP A 51 -2.17 -8.08 3.04
N HIS A 52 -3.06 -7.56 3.88
CA HIS A 52 -4.36 -8.15 4.21
C HIS A 52 -5.30 -7.11 4.86
N GLY A 53 -6.51 -7.55 5.23
CA GLY A 53 -7.40 -6.80 6.12
C GLY A 53 -7.17 -7.17 7.58
N CYS A 54 -7.57 -6.27 8.49
CA CYS A 54 -7.66 -6.54 9.92
C CYS A 54 -8.78 -5.67 10.53
N ASP A 55 -10.01 -5.91 10.09
CA ASP A 55 -11.20 -5.11 10.40
C ASP A 55 -11.43 -4.99 11.93
N PRO A 56 -11.31 -3.80 12.54
CA PRO A 56 -11.46 -3.63 13.98
C PRO A 56 -12.90 -3.83 14.48
N THR A 57 -13.87 -4.00 13.59
CA THR A 57 -15.28 -4.31 13.94
C THR A 57 -15.62 -5.79 13.80
N HIS A 58 -14.72 -6.59 13.23
CA HIS A 58 -14.93 -8.02 13.00
C HIS A 58 -14.91 -8.82 14.31
N PRO A 59 -15.72 -9.89 14.47
CA PRO A 59 -15.61 -10.78 15.62
C PRO A 59 -14.24 -11.49 15.70
N GLY A 60 -13.89 -11.97 16.90
CA GLY A 60 -12.60 -12.62 17.15
C GLY A 60 -11.43 -11.65 17.08
N THR A 61 -10.23 -12.18 16.84
CA THR A 61 -8.99 -11.39 16.85
C THR A 61 -8.09 -11.67 15.65
N ASP A 62 -8.52 -12.46 14.67
CA ASP A 62 -7.70 -12.81 13.50
C ASP A 62 -7.89 -11.79 12.36
N HIS A 63 -7.00 -11.86 11.36
CA HIS A 63 -7.06 -11.08 10.14
C HIS A 63 -8.35 -11.34 9.33
N THR A 64 -8.67 -10.41 8.45
CA THR A 64 -9.80 -10.50 7.52
C THR A 64 -9.30 -10.60 6.08
N ARG A 65 -10.00 -11.40 5.26
CA ARG A 65 -9.67 -11.59 3.85
C ARG A 65 -10.28 -10.49 3.00
N GLU A 66 -9.52 -9.42 2.80
CA GLU A 66 -9.98 -8.22 2.09
C GLU A 66 -9.15 -7.90 0.85
N HIS A 67 -9.72 -7.11 -0.05
CA HIS A 67 -8.93 -6.45 -1.09
C HIS A 67 -8.12 -5.33 -0.46
N VAL A 68 -6.90 -5.11 -0.96
CA VAL A 68 -6.00 -4.06 -0.47
C VAL A 68 -5.97 -2.88 -1.45
N PRO A 69 -5.79 -1.63 -0.97
CA PRO A 69 -5.61 -0.49 -1.86
C PRO A 69 -4.30 -0.61 -2.64
N VAL A 70 -4.25 -0.07 -3.86
CA VAL A 70 -3.02 0.03 -4.66
C VAL A 70 -2.92 1.45 -5.19
N LEU A 71 -2.01 2.23 -4.63
CA LEU A 71 -1.80 3.63 -5.01
C LEU A 71 -0.36 3.83 -5.45
N PHE A 72 -0.16 4.06 -6.75
CA PHE A 72 1.12 4.50 -7.30
C PHE A 72 1.11 6.01 -7.50
N PHE A 73 2.15 6.70 -7.03
CA PHE A 73 2.27 8.16 -7.16
C PHE A 73 3.73 8.61 -7.15
N GLY A 74 3.96 9.85 -7.59
CA GLY A 74 5.30 10.44 -7.68
C GLY A 74 5.36 11.55 -8.72
N PRO A 75 6.48 12.29 -8.78
CA PRO A 75 6.63 13.42 -9.70
C PRO A 75 6.46 13.01 -11.17
N GLY A 76 5.48 13.61 -11.85
CA GLY A 76 5.19 13.35 -13.26
C GLY A 76 4.29 12.14 -13.54
N ILE A 77 3.80 11.44 -12.50
CA ILE A 77 2.80 10.38 -12.66
C ILE A 77 1.42 11.01 -12.81
N VAL A 78 0.75 10.72 -13.92
CA VAL A 78 -0.64 11.14 -14.16
C VAL A 78 -1.58 10.10 -13.57
N GLY A 79 -2.43 10.54 -12.64
CA GLY A 79 -3.41 9.68 -11.99
C GLY A 79 -4.40 9.07 -13.00
N ARG A 80 -4.60 7.75 -12.90
CA ARG A 80 -5.62 7.00 -13.63
C ARG A 80 -6.11 5.83 -12.79
N GLU A 81 -7.29 5.32 -13.11
CA GLU A 81 -7.78 4.08 -12.53
C GLU A 81 -6.94 2.89 -13.01
N LEU A 82 -6.47 2.06 -12.07
CA LEU A 82 -5.71 0.83 -12.36
C LEU A 82 -6.60 -0.40 -12.56
N GLY A 83 -7.89 -0.27 -12.24
CA GLY A 83 -8.83 -1.38 -12.13
C GLY A 83 -8.47 -2.33 -10.98
N ARG A 84 -9.18 -3.45 -10.92
CA ARG A 84 -8.89 -4.53 -9.97
C ARG A 84 -7.58 -5.23 -10.37
N ARG A 85 -6.72 -5.50 -9.39
CA ARG A 85 -5.55 -6.37 -9.55
C ARG A 85 -5.86 -7.78 -9.08
N ASP A 86 -5.44 -8.77 -9.86
CA ASP A 86 -5.73 -10.18 -9.55
C ASP A 86 -4.69 -10.81 -8.61
N SER A 87 -3.53 -10.16 -8.45
CA SER A 87 -2.46 -10.64 -7.56
C SER A 87 -1.62 -9.50 -6.99
N PHE A 88 -1.11 -9.68 -5.77
CA PHE A 88 -0.12 -8.76 -5.20
C PHE A 88 1.17 -8.73 -6.01
N ALA A 89 1.45 -9.80 -6.77
CA ALA A 89 2.61 -9.88 -7.65
C ALA A 89 2.62 -8.77 -8.71
N ASP A 90 1.47 -8.19 -9.06
CA ASP A 90 1.35 -7.10 -10.02
C ASP A 90 2.13 -5.84 -9.57
N MET A 91 2.10 -5.55 -8.27
CA MET A 91 2.88 -4.47 -7.68
C MET A 91 4.39 -4.74 -7.81
N GLY A 92 4.81 -5.97 -7.54
CA GLY A 92 6.19 -6.41 -7.71
C GLY A 92 6.67 -6.30 -9.17
N GLN A 93 5.82 -6.73 -10.12
CA GLN A 93 6.11 -6.64 -11.55
C GLN A 93 6.27 -5.18 -12.01
N THR A 94 5.43 -4.28 -11.49
CA THR A 94 5.53 -2.82 -11.73
C THR A 94 6.84 -2.25 -11.20
N ILE A 95 7.22 -2.60 -9.98
CA ILE A 95 8.47 -2.14 -9.35
C ILE A 95 9.69 -2.69 -10.10
N ALA A 96 9.68 -3.96 -10.50
CA ALA A 96 10.77 -4.58 -11.26
C ALA A 96 11.00 -3.85 -12.59
N ARG A 97 9.92 -3.57 -13.32
CA ARG A 97 9.99 -2.77 -14.55
C ARG A 97 10.55 -1.37 -14.29
N HIS A 98 10.05 -0.67 -13.27
CA HIS A 98 10.51 0.68 -12.93
C HIS A 98 12.01 0.74 -12.61
N LEU A 99 12.54 -0.31 -11.96
CA LEU A 99 13.97 -0.45 -11.65
C LEU A 99 14.83 -0.97 -12.81
N GLY A 100 14.24 -1.27 -13.98
CA GLY A 100 14.95 -1.80 -15.14
C GLY A 100 15.42 -3.25 -14.98
N LEU A 101 14.71 -4.04 -14.17
CA LEU A 101 14.99 -5.46 -13.95
C LEU A 101 14.25 -6.34 -14.98
N GLU A 102 14.71 -7.58 -15.14
CA GLU A 102 13.99 -8.59 -15.91
C GLU A 102 12.60 -8.88 -15.34
N PRO A 103 11.61 -9.29 -16.17
CA PRO A 103 10.29 -9.65 -15.70
C PRO A 103 10.29 -10.74 -14.62
N LEU A 104 9.42 -10.61 -13.64
CA LEU A 104 9.23 -11.62 -12.60
C LEU A 104 8.42 -12.80 -13.16
N ALA A 105 8.47 -13.94 -12.47
CA ALA A 105 7.69 -15.12 -12.86
C ALA A 105 6.16 -14.94 -12.73
N HIS A 106 5.72 -13.96 -11.94
CA HIS A 106 4.32 -13.71 -11.63
C HIS A 106 4.02 -12.22 -11.60
N GLY A 107 2.76 -11.90 -11.91
CA GLY A 107 2.24 -10.54 -11.89
C GLY A 107 2.23 -9.91 -13.28
N THR A 108 1.38 -8.90 -13.43
CA THR A 108 1.32 -8.02 -14.60
C THR A 108 1.61 -6.59 -14.16
N ASP A 109 2.36 -5.86 -14.97
CA ASP A 109 2.63 -4.43 -14.73
C ASP A 109 1.31 -3.65 -14.57
N CYS A 110 1.20 -2.87 -13.50
CA CYS A 110 0.03 -2.04 -13.22
C CYS A 110 0.03 -0.77 -14.07
N LEU A 111 1.19 -0.31 -14.51
CA LEU A 111 1.37 0.99 -15.15
C LEU A 111 1.56 0.89 -16.68
N SER A 112 1.46 -0.31 -17.24
CA SER A 112 1.34 -0.51 -18.69
C SER A 112 0.01 -0.04 -19.27
#